data_AF-A0A7S2C028-F1
#
_entry.id   AF-A0A7S2C028-F1
#
_cell.length_a   1.000
_cell.length_b   1.000
_cell.length_c   1.000
_cell.angle_alpha   90.00
_cell.angle_beta   90.00
_cell.angle_gamma   90.00
#
_symmetry.space_group_name_H-M   'P 1'
#
loop_
_entity.id
_entity.type
_entity.pdbx_description
1 polymer ?
#
loop_
_entity_poly.entity_id
_entity_poly.type
_entity_poly.pdbx_seq_one_letter_code
_entity_poly.pdbx_strand_id
1 'polypeptide(L)'
;TALVHRRVFSYAEYELRLASRGEPLMGSLTRENGRRERGADDTLRRDRGANVQPQSLRSLASPISGLVDRSLCSEFQLLSTLVDMAWEGPGSSTASSSQGIVRLFVSTAPCISCIWALRQFQLLLPWARIEVANGEESYLFST
;
A
#
# COMPACT_ATOMS: atom_id res chain seq x y z
N THR A 1 -2.14 -31.75 7.99
CA THR A 1 -2.08 -30.60 8.91
C THR A 1 -2.57 -29.37 8.16
N ALA A 2 -3.69 -28.78 8.58
CA ALA A 2 -4.20 -27.58 7.93
C ALA A 2 -3.21 -26.43 8.22
N LEU A 3 -2.60 -25.87 7.16
CA LEU A 3 -1.82 -24.64 7.26
C LEU A 3 -2.78 -23.54 7.72
N VAL A 4 -2.74 -23.20 9.01
CA VAL A 4 -3.47 -22.04 9.52
C VAL A 4 -2.92 -20.82 8.81
N HIS A 5 -3.76 -20.20 7.97
CA HIS A 5 -3.38 -19.00 7.23
C HIS A 5 -3.14 -17.88 8.25
N ARG A 6 -1.88 -17.54 8.51
CA ARG A 6 -1.52 -16.46 9.43
C ARG A 6 -2.12 -15.15 8.89
N ARG A 7 -2.94 -14.51 9.72
CA ARG A 7 -3.48 -13.18 9.42
C ARG A 7 -2.37 -12.15 9.63
N VAL A 8 -2.15 -11.34 8.62
CA VAL A 8 -1.23 -10.22 8.62
C VAL A 8 -2.06 -8.96 8.50
N PHE A 9 -1.86 -8.05 9.45
CA PHE A 9 -2.54 -6.77 9.51
C PHE A 9 -1.53 -5.66 9.21
N SER A 10 -2.00 -4.66 8.47
CA SER A 10 -1.26 -3.42 8.23
C SER A 10 -2.14 -2.25 8.62
N TYR A 11 -1.58 -1.36 9.45
CA TYR A 11 -2.18 -0.10 9.85
C TYR A 11 -1.31 1.03 9.33
N ALA A 12 -1.90 2.11 8.83
CA ALA A 12 -1.13 3.29 8.49
C ALA A 12 -1.82 4.57 8.93
N GLU A 13 -1.00 5.51 9.38
CA GLU A 13 -1.38 6.91 9.57
C GLU A 13 -0.71 7.73 8.47
N TYR A 14 -1.41 8.71 7.93
CA TYR A 14 -0.87 9.56 6.90
C TYR A 14 -1.28 11.02 7.09
N GLU A 15 -0.35 11.90 6.76
CA GLU A 15 -0.57 13.33 6.57
C GLU A 15 0.13 13.73 5.27
N LEU A 16 -0.65 13.97 4.22
CA LEU A 16 -0.16 14.31 2.89
C LEU A 16 -0.65 15.71 2.51
N ARG A 17 0.28 16.62 2.27
CA ARG A 17 0.03 17.97 1.76
C ARG A 17 0.28 17.95 0.27
N LEU A 18 -0.80 17.96 -0.50
CA LEU A 18 -0.76 17.97 -1.96
C LEU A 18 -0.89 19.42 -2.44
N ALA A 19 0.00 19.88 -3.31
CA ALA A 19 -0.11 21.25 -3.82
C ALA A 19 -1.42 21.54 -4.58
N SER A 20 -2.03 20.50 -5.15
CA SER A 20 -3.30 20.57 -5.86
C SER A 20 -4.53 20.68 -4.94
N ARG A 21 -4.35 20.47 -3.63
CA ARG A 21 -5.43 20.57 -2.62
C ARG A 21 -5.10 21.67 -1.62
N GLY A 22 -6.10 22.47 -1.27
CA GLY A 22 -5.96 23.50 -0.22
C GLY A 22 -5.83 22.91 1.19
N GLU A 23 -6.43 21.73 1.41
CA GLU A 23 -6.44 21.05 2.71
C GLU A 23 -5.54 19.81 2.70
N PRO A 24 -4.84 19.52 3.81
CA PRO A 24 -4.04 18.31 3.95
C PRO A 24 -4.93 17.06 3.97
N LEU A 25 -4.52 16.04 3.22
CA LEU A 25 -5.12 14.71 3.26
C LEU A 25 -4.58 13.98 4.48
N MET A 26 -5.38 13.88 5.53
CA MET A 26 -5.03 13.25 6.80
C MET A 26 -5.98 12.09 7.12
N GLY A 27 -5.46 11.04 7.73
CA GLY A 27 -6.30 9.92 8.15
C GLY A 27 -5.51 8.69 8.55
N SER A 28 -6.24 7.57 8.62
CA SER A 28 -5.65 6.26 8.83
C SER A 28 -6.35 5.18 8.02
N LEU A 29 -5.62 4.11 7.70
CA LEU A 29 -6.11 2.96 6.95
C LEU A 29 -5.71 1.66 7.65
N THR A 30 -6.54 0.64 7.52
CA THR A 30 -6.22 -0.72 7.97
C THR A 30 -6.51 -1.72 6.85
N ARG A 31 -5.65 -2.73 6.70
CA ARG A 31 -5.80 -3.85 5.77
C ARG A 31 -5.43 -5.17 6.42
N GLU A 32 -6.04 -6.24 5.92
CA GLU A 32 -5.80 -7.63 6.32
C GLU A 32 -5.48 -8.45 5.06
N ASN A 33 -4.47 -9.32 5.14
CA ASN A 33 -4.08 -10.14 3.99
C ASN A 33 -5.19 -11.12 3.56
N GLY A 34 -5.24 -11.44 2.26
CA GLY A 34 -6.20 -12.39 1.71
C GLY A 34 -7.63 -11.87 1.55
N ARG A 35 -7.93 -10.66 2.02
CA ARG A 35 -9.22 -9.99 1.83
C ARG A 35 -9.10 -8.96 0.71
N ARG A 36 -9.82 -9.14 -0.39
CA ARG A 36 -10.01 -8.06 -1.37
C ARG A 36 -11.09 -7.11 -0.87
N GLU A 37 -10.90 -5.81 -1.03
CA GLU A 37 -12.02 -4.87 -0.87
C GLU A 37 -13.09 -5.20 -1.91
N ARG A 38 -14.34 -5.34 -1.47
CA ARG A 38 -15.48 -5.49 -2.38
C ARG A 38 -15.57 -4.23 -3.25
N GLY A 39 -15.25 -4.35 -4.53
CA GLY A 39 -15.28 -3.24 -5.50
C GLY A 39 -13.99 -3.06 -6.30
N ALA A 40 -12.85 -3.56 -5.82
CA ALA A 40 -11.57 -3.43 -6.54
C ALA A 40 -11.49 -4.24 -7.84
N ASP A 41 -12.28 -5.32 -7.97
CA ASP A 41 -12.37 -6.09 -9.23
C ASP A 41 -13.32 -5.45 -10.26
N ASP A 42 -14.23 -4.55 -9.83
CA ASP A 42 -15.18 -3.89 -10.73
C ASP A 42 -14.51 -2.77 -11.56
N THR A 43 -13.45 -2.15 -11.03
CA THR A 43 -12.59 -1.21 -11.78
C THR A 43 -11.73 -1.94 -12.79
N LEU A 44 -11.19 -3.11 -12.47
CA LEU A 44 -10.37 -3.91 -13.40
C LEU A 44 -11.15 -4.49 -14.59
N ARG A 45 -12.45 -4.76 -14.43
CA ARG A 45 -13.29 -5.32 -15.52
C ARG A 45 -13.98 -4.27 -16.39
N ARG A 46 -14.17 -3.05 -15.92
CA ARG A 46 -14.82 -1.97 -16.70
C ARG A 46 -13.88 -1.29 -17.72
N ASP A 47 -12.56 -1.40 -17.55
CA ASP A 47 -11.57 -0.72 -18.41
C ASP A 47 -11.06 -1.53 -19.62
N ARG A 48 -11.92 -2.37 -20.23
CA ARG A 48 -11.61 -2.89 -21.58
C ARG A 48 -11.87 -1.87 -22.72
N GLY A 49 -12.31 -0.66 -22.41
CA GLY A 49 -12.60 0.37 -23.41
C GLY A 49 -12.46 1.83 -22.97
N ALA A 50 -12.13 2.12 -21.71
CA ALA A 50 -11.89 3.47 -21.22
C ALA A 50 -10.42 3.60 -20.80
N ASN A 51 -9.80 4.68 -21.25
CA ASN A 51 -8.51 5.24 -20.89
C ASN A 51 -7.79 4.49 -19.74
N VAL A 52 -6.84 3.60 -20.08
CA VAL A 52 -6.05 2.81 -19.12
C VAL A 52 -5.31 3.78 -18.19
N GLN A 53 -5.89 4.10 -17.04
CA GLN A 53 -5.11 4.75 -15.99
C GLN A 53 -4.05 3.73 -15.55
N PRO A 54 -2.76 4.09 -15.63
CA PRO A 54 -1.72 3.18 -15.19
C PRO A 54 -1.97 2.86 -13.72
N GLN A 55 -2.20 1.58 -13.41
CA GLN A 55 -2.20 1.11 -12.03
C GLN A 55 -0.96 1.66 -11.34
N SER A 56 -1.20 2.41 -10.27
CA SER A 56 -0.19 3.20 -9.61
C SER A 56 0.94 2.34 -9.08
N LEU A 57 0.57 1.33 -8.31
CA LEU A 57 1.44 0.31 -7.78
C LEU A 57 1.26 -1.01 -8.52
N ARG A 58 2.37 -1.65 -8.90
CA ARG A 58 2.34 -2.95 -9.57
C ARG A 58 2.70 -4.05 -8.58
N SER A 59 1.80 -5.03 -8.45
CA SER A 59 2.13 -6.27 -7.73
C SER A 59 3.09 -7.10 -8.58
N LEU A 60 4.33 -7.23 -8.13
CA LEU A 60 5.31 -8.10 -8.80
C LEU A 60 5.27 -9.49 -8.17
N ALA A 61 5.11 -10.51 -9.00
CA ALA A 61 5.35 -11.88 -8.57
C ALA A 61 6.82 -12.02 -8.18
N SER A 62 7.11 -12.51 -6.97
CA SER A 62 8.50 -12.82 -6.62
C SER A 62 8.92 -14.12 -7.30
N PRO A 63 10.19 -14.20 -7.73
CA PRO A 63 10.72 -15.35 -8.47
C PRO A 63 10.72 -16.64 -7.64
N ILE A 64 10.56 -16.53 -6.31
CA ILE A 64 10.63 -17.66 -5.38
C ILE A 64 9.30 -18.43 -5.34
N SER A 65 8.16 -17.77 -5.59
CA SER A 65 6.86 -18.43 -5.61
C SER A 65 5.87 -17.64 -6.44
N GLY A 66 5.57 -18.14 -7.65
CA GLY A 66 4.57 -17.56 -8.55
C GLY A 66 3.12 -17.82 -8.14
N LEU A 67 2.89 -18.74 -7.19
CA LEU A 67 1.55 -19.13 -6.73
C LEU A 67 0.95 -18.14 -5.72
N VAL A 68 1.76 -17.22 -5.18
CA VAL A 68 1.29 -16.22 -4.22
C VAL A 68 0.87 -14.96 -4.95
N ASP A 69 -0.45 -14.71 -4.98
CA ASP A 69 -1.03 -13.44 -5.39
C ASP A 69 -0.73 -12.36 -4.35
N ARG A 70 0.26 -11.52 -4.67
CA ARG A 70 0.76 -10.47 -3.76
C ARG A 70 -0.07 -9.21 -3.77
N SER A 71 -1.04 -9.09 -4.69
CA SER A 71 -2.07 -8.05 -4.59
C SER A 71 -2.94 -8.22 -3.34
N LEU A 72 -2.88 -9.39 -2.70
CA LEU A 72 -3.59 -9.74 -1.48
C LEU A 72 -2.78 -9.47 -0.20
N CYS A 73 -1.54 -8.99 -0.29
CA CYS A 73 -0.78 -8.57 0.89
C CYS A 73 -1.39 -7.29 1.46
N SER A 74 -1.56 -7.23 2.78
CA SER A 74 -2.16 -6.07 3.45
C SER A 74 -1.36 -4.78 3.21
N GLU A 75 -0.03 -4.88 3.17
CA GLU A 75 0.85 -3.76 2.89
C GLU A 75 0.66 -3.25 1.46
N PHE A 76 0.61 -4.15 0.48
CA PHE A 76 0.41 -3.78 -0.92
C PHE A 76 -0.92 -3.07 -1.12
N GLN A 77 -2.01 -3.64 -0.58
CA GLN A 77 -3.34 -3.04 -0.68
C GLN A 77 -3.38 -1.65 -0.07
N LEU A 78 -2.77 -1.49 1.11
CA LEU A 78 -2.74 -0.21 1.81
C LEU A 78 -1.97 0.84 0.99
N LEU A 79 -0.77 0.48 0.52
CA LEU A 79 0.07 1.38 -0.28
C LEU A 79 -0.61 1.76 -1.60
N SER A 80 -1.27 0.82 -2.27
CA SER A 80 -2.05 1.09 -3.49
C SER A 80 -3.13 2.13 -3.20
N THR A 81 -3.95 1.90 -2.16
CA THR A 81 -4.99 2.86 -1.77
C THR A 81 -4.41 4.26 -1.49
N LEU A 82 -3.27 4.35 -0.81
CA LEU A 82 -2.63 5.64 -0.53
C LEU A 82 -2.16 6.36 -1.80
N VAL A 83 -1.58 5.64 -2.78
CA VAL A 83 -1.15 6.27 -4.03
C VAL A 83 -2.36 6.71 -4.86
N ASP A 84 -3.41 5.89 -4.92
CA ASP A 84 -4.63 6.23 -5.64
C ASP A 84 -5.27 7.50 -5.05
N MET A 85 -5.40 7.59 -3.72
CA MET A 85 -5.89 8.80 -3.04
C MET A 85 -5.00 10.04 -3.28
N ALA A 86 -3.68 9.85 -3.43
CA ALA A 86 -2.75 10.95 -3.72
C ALA A 86 -2.88 11.46 -5.16
N TRP A 87 -3.34 10.61 -6.09
CA TRP A 87 -3.50 10.96 -7.52
C TRP A 87 -4.91 11.39 -7.92
N GLU A 88 -5.94 11.07 -7.13
CA GLU A 88 -7.31 11.60 -7.29
C GLU A 88 -7.43 13.13 -7.03
N GLY A 89 -6.31 13.87 -6.95
CA GLY A 89 -6.28 15.33 -6.90
C GLY A 89 -6.41 15.96 -8.29
N PRO A 90 -7.14 17.09 -8.43
CA PRO A 90 -7.21 17.82 -9.69
C PRO A 90 -5.82 18.42 -10.02
N GLY A 91 -5.09 17.78 -10.92
CA GLY A 91 -3.78 18.24 -11.36
C GLY A 91 -2.66 17.30 -10.93
N SER A 92 -2.39 16.29 -11.76
CA SER A 92 -1.18 15.47 -11.73
C SER A 92 0.00 16.27 -12.31
N SER A 93 0.37 17.36 -11.64
CA SER A 93 1.64 18.03 -11.90
C SER A 93 2.53 17.83 -10.69
N THR A 94 3.78 17.45 -10.96
CA THR A 94 4.89 17.32 -10.02
C THR A 94 5.11 18.64 -9.30
N ALA A 95 4.28 18.93 -8.30
CA ALA A 95 4.27 20.20 -7.64
C ALA A 95 5.33 20.18 -6.54
N SER A 96 6.31 21.07 -6.71
CA SER A 96 7.48 21.26 -5.85
C SER A 96 7.16 21.56 -4.38
N SER A 97 5.89 21.80 -4.05
CA SER A 97 5.40 22.12 -2.70
C SER A 97 4.68 20.96 -2.00
N SER A 98 4.52 19.81 -2.66
CA SER A 98 3.93 18.64 -1.99
C SER A 98 4.91 18.09 -0.94
N GLN A 99 4.38 17.66 0.20
CA GLN A 99 5.15 17.04 1.28
C GLN A 99 4.24 16.14 2.11
N GLY A 100 4.78 15.12 2.75
CA GLY A 100 3.96 14.30 3.64
C GLY A 100 4.73 13.24 4.38
N ILE A 101 4.05 12.65 5.35
CA ILE A 101 4.56 11.50 6.10
C ILE A 101 3.51 10.40 6.13
N VAL A 102 3.97 9.17 5.93
CA VAL A 102 3.20 7.94 6.06
C VAL A 102 3.89 7.06 7.09
N ARG A 103 3.19 6.69 8.16
CA ARG A 103 3.67 5.73 9.15
C ARG A 103 2.92 4.43 8.97
N LEU A 104 3.65 3.40 8.53
CA LEU A 104 3.12 2.07 8.28
C LEU A 104 3.55 1.12 9.40
N PHE A 105 2.57 0.51 10.04
CA PHE A 105 2.74 -0.50 11.08
C PHE A 105 2.26 -1.85 10.55
N VAL A 106 3.12 -2.85 10.55
CA VAL A 106 2.81 -4.20 10.05
C VAL A 106 2.92 -5.21 11.20
N SER A 107 1.95 -6.11 11.33
CA SER A 107 1.93 -7.11 12.41
C SER A 107 3.01 -8.20 12.29
N THR A 108 3.72 -8.26 11.17
CA THR A 108 4.81 -9.20 10.89
C THR A 108 5.85 -8.55 10.00
N ALA A 109 7.04 -9.14 9.89
CA ALA A 109 8.00 -8.71 8.87
C ALA A 109 7.36 -8.77 7.45
N PRO A 110 7.46 -7.70 6.65
CA PRO A 110 6.90 -7.69 5.30
C PRO A 110 7.65 -8.65 4.39
N CYS A 111 6.92 -9.31 3.49
CA CYS A 111 7.54 -10.17 2.50
C CYS A 111 8.34 -9.36 1.45
N ILE A 112 9.27 -10.01 0.73
CA ILE A 112 10.13 -9.37 -0.29
C ILE A 112 9.33 -8.55 -1.31
N SER A 113 8.15 -9.03 -1.72
CA SER A 113 7.31 -8.28 -2.65
C SER A 113 6.70 -7.02 -2.05
N CYS A 114 6.41 -7.00 -0.75
CA CYS A 114 5.96 -5.78 -0.07
C CYS A 114 7.11 -4.80 0.11
N ILE A 115 8.35 -5.27 0.26
CA ILE A 115 9.54 -4.40 0.18
C ILE A 115 9.64 -3.72 -1.19
N TRP A 116 9.38 -4.44 -2.29
CA TRP A 116 9.32 -3.83 -3.62
C TRP A 116 8.15 -2.85 -3.78
N ALA A 117 7.00 -3.14 -3.18
CA ALA A 117 5.87 -2.21 -3.15
C ALA A 117 6.21 -0.91 -2.41
N LEU A 118 6.86 -1.01 -1.26
CA LEU A 118 7.38 0.15 -0.52
C LEU A 118 8.36 0.98 -1.37
N ARG A 119 9.24 0.30 -2.13
CA ARG A 119 10.15 1.00 -3.03
C ARG A 119 9.41 1.70 -4.17
N GLN A 120 8.40 1.06 -4.77
CA GLN A 120 7.56 1.68 -5.78
C GLN A 120 6.83 2.90 -5.20
N PHE A 121 6.24 2.79 -4.02
CA PHE A 121 5.58 3.90 -3.32
C PHE A 121 6.52 5.12 -3.20
N GLN A 122 7.75 4.92 -2.74
CA GLN A 122 8.76 5.98 -2.63
C GLN A 122 9.12 6.62 -3.98
N LEU A 123 9.11 5.86 -5.07
CA LEU A 123 9.39 6.37 -6.41
C LEU A 123 8.21 7.15 -7.00
N LEU A 124 6.98 6.73 -6.68
CA LEU A 124 5.75 7.37 -7.15
C LEU A 124 5.45 8.66 -6.38
N LEU A 125 5.75 8.68 -5.09
CA LEU A 125 5.54 9.82 -4.19
C LEU A 125 6.87 10.24 -3.54
N PRO A 126 7.84 10.77 -4.31
CA PRO A 126 9.18 11.09 -3.80
C PRO A 126 9.18 12.19 -2.72
N TRP A 127 8.11 12.96 -2.64
CA TRP A 127 7.90 14.00 -1.62
C TRP A 127 7.29 13.47 -0.32
N ALA A 128 6.80 12.22 -0.30
CA ALA A 128 6.26 11.59 0.88
C ALA A 128 7.34 10.75 1.58
N ARG A 129 7.61 11.04 2.85
CA ARG A 129 8.44 10.20 3.70
C ARG A 129 7.62 9.03 4.21
N ILE A 130 8.13 7.82 4.05
CA ILE A 130 7.52 6.62 4.63
C ILE A 130 8.38 6.06 5.77
N GLU A 131 7.74 5.81 6.91
CA GLU A 131 8.33 5.16 8.07
C GLU A 131 7.62 3.82 8.25
N VAL A 132 8.39 2.74 8.38
CA VAL A 132 7.84 1.39 8.49
C VAL A 132 8.30 0.79 9.81
N ALA A 133 7.35 0.33 10.61
CA ALA A 133 7.59 -0.43 11.82
C ALA A 133 6.90 -1.79 11.71
N ASN A 134 7.60 -2.85 12.06
CA ASN A 134 7.04 -4.19 12.16
C ASN A 134 6.93 -4.58 13.64
N GLY A 135 5.72 -4.92 14.06
CA GLY A 135 5.46 -5.52 15.37
C GLY A 135 5.80 -7.00 15.34
N GLU A 136 7.08 -7.35 15.25
CA GLU A 136 7.46 -8.68 15.73
C GLU A 136 7.39 -8.66 17.24
N GLU A 137 6.34 -9.30 17.79
CA GLU A 137 6.42 -9.85 19.14
C GLU A 137 7.68 -10.71 19.18
N SER A 138 8.72 -10.18 19.82
CA SER A 138 9.80 -11.00 20.32
C SER A 138 9.15 -11.96 21.31
N TYR A 139 8.84 -13.17 20.87
CA TYR A 139 8.60 -14.33 21.75
C TYR A 139 9.92 -14.72 22.46
N LEU A 140 10.62 -13.71 23.01
CA LEU A 140 11.77 -13.80 23.89
C LEU A 140 11.35 -13.55 25.34
N PHE A 141 10.18 -14.08 25.72
CA PHE A 141 9.87 -14.43 27.10
C PHE A 141 9.25 -15.83 27.04
N SER A 142 10.07 -16.89 27.07
CA SER A 142 10.48 -17.60 28.29
C SER A 142 9.30 -18.21 29.06
N THR A 143 8.97 -19.48 28.78
CA THR A 143 9.28 -20.66 29.63
C THR A 143 8.94 -21.93 28.87
#